data_AF-A0A1I1RTU7-F1
#
_entry.id   AF-A0A1I1RTU7-F1
#
_cell.length_a   1.000
_cell.length_b   1.000
_cell.length_c   1.000
_cell.angle_alpha   90.00
_cell.angle_beta   90.00
_cell.angle_gamma   90.00
#
_symmetry.space_group_name_H-M   'P 1'
#
loop_
_entity.id
_entity.type
_entity.pdbx_description
1 polymer ?
#
loop_
_entity_poly.entity_id
_entity_poly.type
_entity_poly.pdbx_seq_one_letter_code
_entity_poly.pdbx_strand_id
1 'polypeptide(L)'
;MRNLITDVRGVMVGNAEDAVAATGVTVALFERPSIASAAVLGGAPGTRDTALLEPGMTVEHVDGIVLSGGSIWGLSAADGALSWLAREGRGFPIAGYRVPIVPQAILFDLANGGDKPFARGEGEAPYRALAEAASAAAAAEFALGSVGAGFGATTANLKGGLGSASARAATGQVVGALVAVNAVGTATIGDSPHFWAAPYEQGAEFGGRGWPATIAPEDLSLRFKGGPGANTTIALVATDAVLTKAQAKRMALCAHDGLARSLRPVHAPLDGDVVFAAATGHSGAPSDAYALTELCATAADVLARAVARAVYSATALPFPSAKPAWRDRFGS
;
A
#
# COMPACT_ATOMS: atom_id res chain seq x y z
N MET A 1 -8.50 -15.88 10.21
CA MET A 1 -7.88 -14.70 9.57
C MET A 1 -8.07 -14.86 8.08
N ARG A 2 -8.62 -13.84 7.42
CA ARG A 2 -8.83 -13.73 5.97
C ARG A 2 -7.53 -13.59 5.19
N ASN A 3 -6.42 -13.38 5.89
CA ASN A 3 -5.14 -13.00 5.32
C ASN A 3 -5.26 -11.64 4.61
N LEU A 4 -5.88 -10.67 5.27
CA LEU A 4 -6.07 -9.31 4.78
C LEU A 4 -5.79 -8.34 5.93
N ILE A 5 -5.46 -7.08 5.63
CA ILE A 5 -5.24 -6.06 6.66
C ILE A 5 -6.45 -5.88 7.58
N THR A 6 -7.64 -6.17 7.07
CA THR A 6 -8.92 -6.14 7.78
C THR A 6 -9.09 -7.26 8.82
N ASP A 7 -8.13 -8.18 8.93
CA ASP A 7 -8.00 -9.04 10.12
C ASP A 7 -7.58 -8.25 11.36
N VAL A 8 -6.96 -7.08 11.19
CA VAL A 8 -6.77 -6.10 12.27
C VAL A 8 -8.13 -5.51 12.59
N ARG A 9 -8.62 -5.75 13.81
CA ARG A 9 -9.92 -5.27 14.26
C ARG A 9 -10.03 -3.75 14.10
N GLY A 10 -11.14 -3.30 13.53
CA GLY A 10 -11.44 -1.89 13.32
C GLY A 10 -10.82 -1.31 12.04
N VAL A 11 -10.29 -2.12 11.13
CA VAL A 11 -9.85 -1.69 9.79
C VAL A 11 -10.84 -2.19 8.74
N MET A 12 -11.27 -1.29 7.84
CA MET A 12 -12.03 -1.62 6.63
C MET A 12 -11.32 -1.03 5.42
N VAL A 13 -11.45 -1.66 4.25
CA VAL A 13 -10.80 -1.21 3.00
C VAL A 13 -11.82 -1.16 1.88
N GLY A 14 -11.79 -0.10 1.09
CA GLY A 14 -12.57 0.02 -0.13
C GLY A 14 -11.72 0.49 -1.30
N ASN A 15 -12.15 0.10 -2.50
CA ASN A 15 -11.46 0.36 -3.76
C ASN A 15 -12.44 0.99 -4.75
N ALA A 16 -11.92 1.88 -5.59
CA ALA A 16 -12.61 2.34 -6.79
C ALA A 16 -11.58 2.62 -7.88
N GLU A 17 -11.93 2.36 -9.14
CA GLU A 17 -11.06 2.55 -10.29
C GLU A 17 -11.78 3.21 -11.45
N ASP A 18 -10.99 3.87 -12.30
CA ASP A 18 -11.40 4.31 -13.62
C ASP A 18 -10.68 3.44 -14.65
N ALA A 19 -11.44 2.53 -15.28
CA ALA A 19 -10.92 1.61 -16.27
C ALA A 19 -10.48 2.30 -17.57
N VAL A 20 -11.07 3.44 -17.91
CA VAL A 20 -10.71 4.22 -19.11
C VAL A 20 -9.40 4.94 -18.87
N ALA A 21 -9.27 5.61 -17.72
CA ALA A 21 -8.05 6.30 -17.33
C ALA A 21 -6.94 5.34 -16.85
N ALA A 22 -7.24 4.06 -16.64
CA ALA A 22 -6.30 3.06 -16.14
C ALA A 22 -5.70 3.43 -14.77
N THR A 23 -6.53 3.89 -13.84
CA THR A 23 -6.08 4.33 -12.50
C THR A 23 -7.11 4.00 -11.43
N GLY A 24 -6.79 4.23 -10.16
CA GLY A 24 -7.73 4.02 -9.06
C GLY A 24 -7.25 4.52 -7.70
N VAL A 25 -8.14 4.39 -6.72
CA VAL A 25 -7.95 4.80 -5.33
C VAL A 25 -8.35 3.66 -4.40
N THR A 26 -7.56 3.48 -3.34
CA THR A 26 -7.84 2.58 -2.22
C THR A 26 -7.90 3.40 -0.94
N VAL A 27 -8.95 3.21 -0.14
CA VAL A 27 -9.14 3.90 1.14
C VAL A 27 -9.20 2.86 2.25
N ALA A 28 -8.32 2.98 3.24
CA ALA A 28 -8.39 2.22 4.48
C ALA A 28 -9.02 3.11 5.56
N LEU A 29 -10.19 2.72 6.07
CA LEU A 29 -10.90 3.44 7.11
C LEU A 29 -10.75 2.73 8.45
N PHE A 30 -10.56 3.51 9.50
CA PHE A 30 -10.57 3.01 10.88
C PHE A 30 -11.96 3.15 11.48
N GLU A 31 -12.43 2.17 12.25
CA GLU A 31 -13.71 2.22 12.98
C GLU A 31 -13.73 3.36 13.99
N ARG A 32 -12.58 3.61 14.62
CA ARG A 32 -12.33 4.71 15.55
C ARG A 32 -11.05 5.44 15.14
N PRO A 33 -10.92 6.75 15.40
CA PRO A 33 -9.66 7.45 15.20
C PRO A 33 -8.51 6.65 15.82
N SER A 34 -7.49 6.35 15.02
CA SER A 34 -6.43 5.41 15.39
C SER A 34 -5.07 6.07 15.34
N ILE A 35 -4.17 5.68 16.25
CA ILE A 35 -2.79 6.20 16.26
C ILE A 35 -2.15 5.89 14.92
N ALA A 36 -1.53 6.88 14.29
CA ALA A 36 -0.81 6.67 13.03
C ALA A 36 0.52 7.42 12.98
N SER A 37 1.45 6.84 12.24
CA SER A 37 2.67 7.51 11.80
C SER A 37 3.05 7.07 10.38
N ALA A 38 4.14 7.60 9.82
CA ALA A 38 4.61 7.24 8.48
C ALA A 38 6.14 7.29 8.39
N ALA A 39 6.69 6.48 7.49
CA ALA A 39 8.08 6.55 7.06
C ALA A 39 8.12 6.76 5.55
N VAL A 40 9.03 7.64 5.10
CA VAL A 40 9.24 7.98 3.70
C VAL A 40 10.71 7.72 3.39
N LEU A 41 10.98 6.72 2.57
CA LEU A 41 12.35 6.31 2.21
C LEU A 41 12.62 6.42 0.71
N GLY A 42 11.58 6.55 -0.12
CA GLY A 42 11.75 6.91 -1.53
C GLY A 42 12.26 8.35 -1.71
N GLY A 43 13.05 8.60 -2.74
CA GLY A 43 13.62 9.93 -3.02
C GLY A 43 12.66 10.94 -3.68
N ALA A 44 11.51 10.51 -4.19
CA ALA A 44 10.53 11.38 -4.85
C ALA A 44 9.08 11.10 -4.36
N PRO A 45 8.79 11.30 -3.06
CA PRO A 45 7.49 11.01 -2.50
C PRO A 45 6.44 12.02 -2.94
N GLY A 46 5.23 11.53 -3.19
CA GLY A 46 4.03 12.35 -3.30
C GLY A 46 3.11 12.05 -2.13
N THR A 47 2.96 13.01 -1.21
CA THR A 47 2.17 12.82 0.00
C THR A 47 1.33 14.03 0.34
N ARG A 48 0.30 13.79 1.14
CA ARG A 48 -0.52 14.84 1.75
C ARG A 48 -0.74 14.51 3.21
N ASP A 49 -0.72 15.56 4.05
CA ASP A 49 -0.99 15.49 5.48
C ASP A 49 -0.08 14.48 6.21
N THR A 50 1.15 14.25 5.74
CA THR A 50 2.12 13.36 6.43
C THR A 50 2.93 14.09 7.50
N ALA A 51 3.10 15.41 7.42
CA ALA A 51 3.85 16.17 8.41
C ALA A 51 3.21 16.06 9.81
N LEU A 52 1.88 16.01 9.89
CA LEU A 52 1.17 15.81 11.16
C LEU A 52 1.42 14.44 11.77
N LEU A 53 1.94 13.46 11.02
CA LEU A 53 2.20 12.09 11.48
C LEU A 53 3.55 11.93 12.19
N GLU A 54 4.36 13.00 12.27
CA GLU A 54 5.60 12.97 13.03
C GLU A 54 5.34 12.86 14.55
N PRO A 55 6.13 12.05 15.30
CA PRO A 55 5.86 11.79 16.72
C PRO A 55 5.76 13.03 17.61
N GLY A 56 6.42 14.14 17.24
CA GLY A 56 6.38 15.40 17.99
C GLY A 56 5.16 16.29 17.71
N MET A 57 4.28 15.92 16.77
CA MET A 57 3.12 16.72 16.38
C MET A 57 1.87 16.31 17.16
N THR A 58 1.01 17.30 17.49
CA THR A 58 -0.17 17.15 18.36
C THR A 58 -1.24 16.19 17.85
N VAL A 59 -1.41 16.06 16.53
CA VAL A 59 -2.42 15.15 15.97
C VAL A 59 -1.93 13.72 16.13
N GLU A 60 -2.53 12.96 17.05
CA GLU A 60 -2.15 11.56 17.28
C GLU A 60 -3.00 10.58 16.47
N HIS A 61 -4.27 10.89 16.25
CA HIS A 61 -5.25 9.98 15.68
C HIS A 61 -5.73 10.44 14.30
N VAL A 62 -5.91 9.48 13.40
CA VAL A 62 -6.46 9.71 12.05
C VAL A 62 -7.66 8.81 11.79
N ASP A 63 -8.54 9.19 10.86
CA ASP A 63 -9.76 8.45 10.53
C ASP A 63 -9.54 7.36 9.49
N GLY A 64 -8.49 7.51 8.68
CA GLY A 64 -8.13 6.57 7.62
C GLY A 64 -6.84 6.97 6.91
N ILE A 65 -6.47 6.18 5.91
CA ILE A 65 -5.32 6.39 5.02
C ILE A 65 -5.77 6.18 3.58
N VAL A 66 -5.32 7.05 2.68
CA VAL A 66 -5.60 6.95 1.24
C VAL A 66 -4.34 6.55 0.49
N LEU A 67 -4.47 5.55 -0.38
CA LEU A 67 -3.48 5.17 -1.37
C LEU A 67 -4.10 5.44 -2.74
N SER A 68 -3.40 6.15 -3.63
CA SER A 68 -3.98 6.55 -4.93
C SER A 68 -2.98 6.43 -6.07
N GLY A 69 -3.46 6.10 -7.26
CA GLY A 69 -2.76 6.36 -8.51
C GLY A 69 -2.73 7.85 -8.84
N GLY A 70 -2.33 8.18 -10.08
CA GLY A 70 -2.46 9.51 -10.66
C GLY A 70 -1.31 10.46 -10.48
N SER A 71 -0.22 10.06 -9.83
CA SER A 71 0.82 10.98 -9.39
C SER A 71 0.19 12.19 -8.67
N ILE A 72 0.72 13.40 -8.83
CA ILE A 72 0.29 14.62 -8.12
C ILE A 72 -1.23 14.87 -8.23
N TRP A 73 -1.87 14.53 -9.35
CA TRP A 73 -3.33 14.64 -9.50
C TRP A 73 -4.10 13.79 -8.48
N GLY A 74 -3.51 12.64 -8.13
CA GLY A 74 -4.02 11.71 -7.12
C GLY A 74 -4.20 12.33 -5.74
N LEU A 75 -3.46 13.39 -5.38
CA LEU A 75 -3.57 14.04 -4.07
C LEU A 75 -4.96 14.65 -3.79
N SER A 76 -5.79 14.80 -4.83
CA SER A 76 -7.20 15.19 -4.69
C SER A 76 -8.08 14.08 -4.11
N ALA A 77 -7.62 12.82 -4.06
CA ALA A 77 -8.33 11.71 -3.44
C ALA A 77 -8.62 11.95 -1.95
N ALA A 78 -7.67 12.53 -1.20
CA ALA A 78 -7.89 12.88 0.20
C ALA A 78 -9.12 13.78 0.40
N ASP A 79 -9.41 14.69 -0.53
CA ASP A 79 -10.59 15.56 -0.42
C ASP A 79 -11.91 14.77 -0.54
N GLY A 80 -11.93 13.72 -1.38
CA GLY A 80 -13.09 12.84 -1.54
C GLY A 80 -13.35 12.02 -0.29
N ALA A 81 -12.29 11.38 0.26
CA ALA A 81 -12.39 10.62 1.50
C ALA A 81 -12.78 11.51 2.70
N LEU A 82 -12.20 12.72 2.80
CA LEU A 82 -12.57 13.71 3.82
C LEU A 82 -14.04 14.11 3.68
N SER A 83 -14.50 14.41 2.46
CA SER A 83 -15.88 14.83 2.22
C SER A 83 -16.87 13.72 2.59
N TRP A 84 -16.55 12.46 2.28
CA TRP A 84 -17.35 11.31 2.68
C TRP A 84 -17.39 11.16 4.20
N LEU A 85 -16.24 11.17 4.88
CA LEU A 85 -16.16 11.06 6.35
C LEU A 85 -16.91 12.19 7.07
N ALA A 86 -16.83 13.42 6.55
CA ALA A 86 -17.55 14.56 7.11
C ALA A 86 -19.08 14.37 7.02
N ARG A 87 -19.59 13.81 5.90
CA ARG A 87 -21.01 13.47 5.73
C ARG A 87 -21.45 12.36 6.70
N GLU A 88 -20.57 11.41 6.99
CA GLU A 88 -20.78 10.37 8.00
C GLU A 88 -20.64 10.89 9.45
N GLY A 89 -20.42 12.20 9.64
CA GLY A 89 -20.26 12.80 10.96
C GLY A 89 -19.01 12.32 11.70
N ARG A 90 -17.96 11.96 10.96
CA ARG A 90 -16.67 11.52 11.51
C ARG A 90 -15.63 12.64 11.50
N GLY A 91 -14.56 12.47 12.28
CA GLY A 91 -13.45 13.41 12.37
C GLY A 91 -13.27 14.06 13.75
N PHE A 92 -12.16 14.79 13.87
CA PHE A 92 -11.74 15.49 15.07
C PHE A 92 -12.70 16.63 15.43
N PRO A 93 -13.28 16.65 16.65
CA PRO A 93 -14.22 17.69 17.05
C PRO A 93 -13.48 19.00 17.37
N ILE A 94 -13.76 20.07 16.64
CA ILE A 94 -13.17 21.40 16.87
C ILE A 94 -14.13 22.51 16.47
N ALA A 95 -14.30 23.50 17.35
CA ALA A 95 -15.10 24.70 17.09
C ALA A 95 -16.53 24.43 16.57
N GLY A 96 -17.17 23.34 17.02
CA GLY A 96 -18.51 22.92 16.57
C GLY A 96 -18.52 22.14 15.25
N TYR A 97 -17.37 21.93 14.62
CA TYR A 97 -17.19 21.12 13.42
C TYR A 97 -16.55 19.76 13.74
N ARG A 98 -16.65 18.83 12.79
CA ARG A 98 -15.83 17.62 12.76
C ARG A 98 -14.92 17.68 11.55
N VAL A 99 -13.62 17.53 11.79
CA VAL A 99 -12.59 17.62 10.75
C VAL A 99 -11.92 16.26 10.61
N PRO A 100 -12.27 15.46 9.59
CA PRO A 100 -11.62 14.19 9.33
C PRO A 100 -10.14 14.38 8.99
N ILE A 101 -9.30 13.45 9.43
CA ILE A 101 -7.87 13.47 9.12
C ILE A 101 -7.53 12.21 8.35
N VAL A 102 -7.12 12.38 7.09
CA VAL A 102 -6.88 11.28 6.14
C VAL A 102 -5.58 11.49 5.38
N PRO A 103 -4.43 11.16 5.98
CA PRO A 103 -3.14 11.21 5.28
C PRO A 103 -3.14 10.34 4.03
N GLN A 104 -2.32 10.74 3.06
CA GLN A 104 -2.30 10.11 1.74
C GLN A 104 -0.88 9.95 1.20
N ALA A 105 -0.68 8.88 0.43
CA ALA A 105 0.41 8.78 -0.54
C ALA A 105 -0.13 8.43 -1.94
N ILE A 106 0.64 8.79 -2.97
CA ILE A 106 0.30 8.59 -4.38
C ILE A 106 1.39 7.82 -5.10
N LEU A 107 1.00 7.09 -6.14
CA LEU A 107 1.91 6.44 -7.09
C LEU A 107 1.73 6.98 -8.50
N PHE A 108 2.77 6.84 -9.32
CA PHE A 108 2.73 7.24 -10.73
C PHE A 108 2.19 6.12 -11.63
N ASP A 109 1.05 6.35 -12.25
CA ASP A 109 0.47 5.48 -13.28
C ASP A 109 0.02 6.26 -14.54
N LEU A 110 0.56 7.46 -14.76
CA LEU A 110 0.16 8.29 -15.91
C LEU A 110 0.58 7.68 -17.26
N ALA A 111 1.67 6.90 -17.30
CA ALA A 111 2.24 6.33 -18.52
C ALA A 111 1.92 4.83 -18.74
N ASN A 112 0.86 4.31 -18.10
CA ASN A 112 0.50 2.88 -18.15
C ASN A 112 -0.52 2.52 -19.25
N GLY A 113 -0.85 3.47 -20.14
CA GLY A 113 -1.98 3.39 -21.06
C GLY A 113 -3.18 4.20 -20.55
N GLY A 114 -4.38 3.85 -21.01
CA GLY A 114 -5.62 4.57 -20.70
C GLY A 114 -5.70 5.99 -21.27
N ASP A 115 -6.91 6.55 -21.29
CA ASP A 115 -7.12 7.95 -21.66
C ASP A 115 -7.17 8.85 -20.42
N LYS A 116 -6.24 9.81 -20.36
CA LYS A 116 -6.06 10.73 -19.23
C LYS A 116 -6.14 12.19 -19.71
N PRO A 117 -7.31 12.66 -20.16
CA PRO A 117 -7.47 14.02 -20.68
C PRO A 117 -7.11 15.09 -19.62
N PHE A 118 -7.36 14.82 -18.34
CA PHE A 118 -6.99 15.72 -17.24
C PHE A 118 -5.49 16.04 -17.20
N ALA A 119 -4.63 15.08 -17.59
CA ALA A 119 -3.18 15.29 -17.66
C ALA A 119 -2.75 16.20 -18.83
N ARG A 120 -3.65 16.43 -19.80
CA ARG A 120 -3.49 17.38 -20.92
C ARG A 120 -4.22 18.71 -20.68
N GLY A 121 -4.83 18.90 -19.51
CA GLY A 121 -5.61 20.09 -19.17
C GLY A 121 -7.07 20.02 -19.61
N GLU A 122 -7.58 18.84 -19.94
CA GLU A 122 -8.95 18.62 -20.41
C GLU A 122 -9.77 17.85 -19.34
N GLY A 123 -10.80 18.49 -18.79
CA GLY A 123 -11.66 17.86 -17.78
C GLY A 123 -11.03 17.72 -16.39
N GLU A 124 -11.80 17.18 -15.45
CA GLU A 124 -11.36 16.99 -14.06
C GLU A 124 -10.69 15.64 -13.84
N ALA A 125 -9.73 15.59 -12.91
CA ALA A 125 -9.10 14.34 -12.50
C ALA A 125 -10.06 13.49 -11.64
N PRO A 126 -10.13 12.16 -11.82
CA PRO A 126 -11.20 11.35 -11.24
C PRO A 126 -11.03 11.06 -9.73
N TYR A 127 -9.86 11.34 -9.16
CA TYR A 127 -9.42 10.79 -7.87
C TYR A 127 -10.29 11.21 -6.68
N ARG A 128 -10.86 12.43 -6.69
CA ARG A 128 -11.81 12.87 -5.66
C ARG A 128 -13.05 11.97 -5.65
N ALA A 129 -13.68 11.78 -6.80
CA ALA A 129 -14.88 10.95 -6.91
C ALA A 129 -14.59 9.48 -6.61
N LEU A 130 -13.43 8.97 -7.08
CA LEU A 130 -12.98 7.61 -6.80
C LEU A 130 -12.77 7.39 -5.29
N ALA A 131 -12.19 8.35 -4.57
CA ALA A 131 -12.00 8.22 -3.13
C ALA A 131 -13.31 8.24 -2.33
N GLU A 132 -14.30 9.03 -2.75
CA GLU A 132 -15.64 9.01 -2.16
C GLU A 132 -16.31 7.64 -2.39
N ALA A 133 -16.26 7.12 -3.61
CA ALA A 133 -16.78 5.79 -3.94
C ALA A 133 -16.06 4.67 -3.17
N ALA A 134 -14.73 4.72 -3.10
CA ALA A 134 -13.92 3.77 -2.34
C ALA A 134 -14.23 3.84 -0.84
N SER A 135 -14.47 5.03 -0.29
CA SER A 135 -14.84 5.19 1.13
C SER A 135 -16.21 4.57 1.42
N ALA A 136 -17.19 4.80 0.54
CA ALA A 136 -18.52 4.19 0.64
C ALA A 136 -18.50 2.66 0.49
N ALA A 137 -17.57 2.12 -0.30
CA ALA A 137 -17.41 0.69 -0.53
C ALA A 137 -16.53 -0.02 0.52
N ALA A 138 -16.06 0.68 1.56
CA ALA A 138 -15.15 0.09 2.53
C ALA A 138 -15.77 -1.09 3.28
N ALA A 139 -15.10 -2.24 3.24
CA ALA A 139 -15.59 -3.49 3.82
C ALA A 139 -14.46 -4.32 4.46
N ALA A 140 -14.84 -5.40 5.14
CA ALA A 140 -13.89 -6.36 5.71
C ALA A 140 -13.27 -7.27 4.64
N GLU A 141 -13.95 -7.51 3.53
CA GLU A 141 -13.45 -8.27 2.39
C GLU A 141 -13.35 -7.35 1.18
N PHE A 142 -12.24 -7.45 0.46
CA PHE A 142 -11.96 -6.63 -0.71
C PHE A 142 -11.04 -7.40 -1.67
N ALA A 143 -11.12 -7.05 -2.96
CA ALA A 143 -10.32 -7.69 -3.99
C ALA A 143 -8.83 -7.27 -3.93
N LEU A 144 -7.96 -8.14 -4.43
CA LEU A 144 -6.53 -7.88 -4.65
C LEU A 144 -6.21 -7.91 -6.15
N GLY A 145 -5.00 -7.46 -6.51
CA GLY A 145 -4.53 -7.43 -7.89
C GLY A 145 -4.83 -6.09 -8.57
N SER A 146 -5.51 -6.11 -9.72
CA SER A 146 -5.74 -4.91 -10.53
C SER A 146 -7.04 -4.20 -10.15
N VAL A 147 -7.07 -3.63 -8.94
CA VAL A 147 -8.18 -2.87 -8.35
C VAL A 147 -7.66 -1.67 -7.56
N GLY A 148 -8.47 -0.64 -7.39
CA GLY A 148 -8.15 0.55 -6.59
C GLY A 148 -6.80 1.17 -6.98
N ALA A 149 -5.99 1.53 -5.98
CA ALA A 149 -4.64 2.08 -6.21
C ALA A 149 -3.71 1.13 -7.01
N GLY A 150 -4.00 -0.17 -6.98
CA GLY A 150 -3.28 -1.19 -7.75
C GLY A 150 -3.69 -1.30 -9.21
N PHE A 151 -4.80 -0.68 -9.62
CA PHE A 151 -5.37 -0.83 -10.96
C PHE A 151 -4.35 -0.47 -12.03
N GLY A 152 -3.79 0.73 -11.93
CA GLY A 152 -2.79 1.23 -12.87
C GLY A 152 -1.34 0.80 -12.61
N ALA A 153 -1.08 0.13 -11.49
CA ALA A 153 0.26 -0.10 -10.98
C ALA A 153 1.06 -1.12 -11.82
N THR A 154 2.36 -0.86 -12.03
CA THR A 154 3.30 -1.75 -12.73
C THR A 154 4.67 -1.80 -12.06
N THR A 155 5.36 -2.93 -12.21
CA THR A 155 6.80 -3.08 -11.92
C THR A 155 7.62 -2.94 -13.20
N ALA A 156 8.93 -3.14 -13.14
CA ALA A 156 9.80 -3.09 -14.33
C ALA A 156 9.35 -4.07 -15.44
N ASN A 157 8.98 -5.29 -15.07
CA ASN A 157 8.73 -6.39 -16.01
C ASN A 157 7.29 -6.92 -16.01
N LEU A 158 6.52 -6.70 -14.94
CA LEU A 158 5.18 -7.27 -14.75
C LEU A 158 4.15 -6.22 -14.34
N LYS A 159 2.87 -6.56 -14.52
CA LYS A 159 1.76 -5.86 -13.87
C LYS A 159 1.97 -5.89 -12.35
N GLY A 160 1.85 -4.72 -11.74
CA GLY A 160 1.84 -4.54 -10.29
C GLY A 160 0.43 -4.75 -9.75
N GLY A 161 0.11 -4.25 -8.57
CA GLY A 161 -1.26 -4.40 -8.07
C GLY A 161 -1.45 -3.93 -6.65
N LEU A 162 -2.65 -4.19 -6.13
CA LEU A 162 -3.03 -4.05 -4.74
C LEU A 162 -2.83 -5.40 -4.04
N GLY A 163 -2.06 -5.41 -2.97
CA GLY A 163 -1.78 -6.58 -2.16
C GLY A 163 -2.17 -6.35 -0.72
N SER A 164 -2.48 -7.45 -0.04
CA SER A 164 -2.68 -7.44 1.39
C SER A 164 -2.22 -8.77 1.97
N ALA A 165 -1.88 -8.79 3.25
CA ALA A 165 -1.60 -10.01 4.02
C ALA A 165 -1.72 -9.69 5.51
N SER A 166 -1.78 -10.72 6.35
CA SER A 166 -1.77 -10.54 7.80
C SER A 166 -1.17 -11.74 8.51
N ALA A 167 -0.74 -11.53 9.75
CA ALA A 167 -0.32 -12.60 10.65
C ALA A 167 -0.63 -12.22 12.10
N ARG A 168 -0.67 -13.22 12.98
CA ARG A 168 -0.62 -13.01 14.42
C ARG A 168 0.86 -13.02 14.83
N ALA A 169 1.33 -11.95 15.46
CA ALA A 169 2.67 -11.89 16.02
C ALA A 169 2.82 -12.88 17.18
N ALA A 170 4.06 -13.26 17.51
CA ALA A 170 4.34 -14.14 18.66
C ALA A 170 3.81 -13.58 19.98
N THR A 171 3.70 -12.25 20.08
CA THR A 171 3.14 -11.50 21.20
C THR A 171 1.60 -11.55 21.28
N GLY A 172 0.94 -12.17 20.29
CA GLY A 172 -0.51 -12.41 20.27
C GLY A 172 -1.33 -11.35 19.54
N GLN A 173 -0.80 -10.13 19.31
CA GLN A 173 -1.45 -9.10 18.50
C GLN A 173 -1.50 -9.48 17.01
N VAL A 174 -2.48 -8.93 16.30
CA VAL A 174 -2.61 -9.09 14.85
C VAL A 174 -1.90 -7.93 14.15
N VAL A 175 -1.18 -8.24 13.08
CA VAL A 175 -0.56 -7.27 12.17
C VAL A 175 -1.02 -7.57 10.75
N GLY A 176 -1.39 -6.53 10.01
CA GLY A 176 -1.84 -6.62 8.63
C GLY A 176 -1.15 -5.58 7.76
N ALA A 177 -0.99 -5.88 6.47
CA ALA A 177 -0.43 -4.97 5.47
C ALA A 177 -1.38 -4.79 4.29
N LEU A 178 -1.37 -3.61 3.70
CA LEU A 178 -2.05 -3.22 2.47
C LEU A 178 -1.04 -2.42 1.63
N VAL A 179 -0.85 -2.76 0.36
CA VAL A 179 0.18 -2.13 -0.47
C VAL A 179 -0.27 -2.02 -1.92
N ALA A 180 0.01 -0.87 -2.54
CA ALA A 180 -0.07 -0.70 -3.98
C ALA A 180 1.35 -0.70 -4.58
N VAL A 181 1.64 -1.71 -5.41
CA VAL A 181 2.99 -2.03 -5.90
C VAL A 181 3.20 -1.45 -7.30
N ASN A 182 3.78 -0.26 -7.39
CA ASN A 182 4.20 0.38 -8.63
C ASN A 182 5.73 0.58 -8.66
N ALA A 183 6.47 -0.45 -8.24
CA ALA A 183 7.88 -0.39 -7.93
C ALA A 183 8.79 -0.06 -9.13
N VAL A 184 9.94 0.56 -8.83
CA VAL A 184 11.03 0.75 -9.82
C VAL A 184 11.63 -0.59 -10.23
N GLY A 185 11.76 -1.51 -9.28
CA GLY A 185 12.40 -2.78 -9.48
C GLY A 185 11.46 -3.89 -9.91
N THR A 186 11.86 -5.11 -9.56
CA THR A 186 11.14 -6.35 -9.83
C THR A 186 10.74 -7.02 -8.53
N ALA A 187 9.57 -7.65 -8.52
CA ALA A 187 9.14 -8.53 -7.43
C ALA A 187 9.64 -9.97 -7.61
N THR A 188 10.02 -10.32 -8.84
CA THR A 188 10.55 -11.64 -9.20
C THR A 188 12.08 -11.64 -9.29
N ILE A 189 12.66 -12.81 -9.11
CA ILE A 189 14.09 -13.09 -9.27
C ILE A 189 14.38 -13.27 -10.76
N GLY A 190 15.16 -12.36 -11.35
CA GLY A 190 15.44 -12.39 -12.77
C GLY A 190 14.17 -12.33 -13.64
N ASP A 191 14.13 -13.18 -14.66
CA ASP A 191 12.98 -13.41 -15.53
C ASP A 191 12.21 -14.70 -15.17
N SER A 192 12.46 -15.21 -13.96
CA SER A 192 11.88 -16.45 -13.44
C SER A 192 10.52 -16.23 -12.76
N PRO A 193 9.74 -17.29 -12.46
CA PRO A 193 8.48 -17.17 -11.74
C PRO A 193 8.65 -16.99 -10.22
N HIS A 194 9.87 -16.98 -9.68
CA HIS A 194 10.14 -16.99 -8.25
C HIS A 194 10.12 -15.57 -7.67
N PHE A 195 9.43 -15.37 -6.56
CA PHE A 195 9.37 -14.07 -5.87
C PHE A 195 10.54 -13.89 -4.89
N TRP A 196 11.03 -12.66 -4.73
CA TRP A 196 11.97 -12.32 -3.66
C TRP A 196 11.40 -12.65 -2.27
N ALA A 197 10.09 -12.44 -2.10
CA ALA A 197 9.38 -12.68 -0.84
C ALA A 197 9.14 -14.17 -0.49
N ALA A 198 9.60 -15.13 -1.30
CA ALA A 198 9.29 -16.55 -1.10
C ALA A 198 9.59 -17.12 0.30
N PRO A 199 10.65 -16.71 1.03
CA PRO A 199 10.91 -17.21 2.39
C PRO A 199 9.80 -16.87 3.40
N TYR A 200 8.96 -15.88 3.09
CA TYR A 200 7.86 -15.43 3.94
C TYR A 200 6.51 -15.99 3.50
N GLU A 201 6.45 -16.77 2.42
CA GLU A 201 5.19 -17.32 1.88
C GLU A 201 4.47 -18.21 2.91
N GLN A 202 3.16 -18.04 3.00
CA GLN A 202 2.30 -18.92 3.81
C GLN A 202 1.22 -19.56 2.94
N GLY A 203 1.04 -20.88 3.07
CA GLY A 203 -0.08 -21.60 2.44
C GLY A 203 -0.14 -21.48 0.92
N ALA A 204 1.01 -21.35 0.24
CA ALA A 204 1.11 -21.15 -1.21
C ALA A 204 0.32 -19.94 -1.75
N GLU A 205 0.15 -18.90 -0.93
CA GLU A 205 -0.66 -17.70 -1.23
C GLU A 205 -0.20 -16.90 -2.47
N PHE A 206 1.01 -17.15 -2.99
CA PHE A 206 1.50 -16.62 -4.26
C PHE A 206 2.20 -17.69 -5.11
N GLY A 207 1.75 -18.94 -5.01
CA GLY A 207 2.10 -20.04 -5.91
C GLY A 207 3.03 -21.11 -5.34
N GLY A 208 3.54 -20.96 -4.12
CA GLY A 208 4.29 -22.02 -3.43
C GLY A 208 5.59 -22.46 -4.12
N ARG A 209 6.19 -21.57 -4.92
CA ARG A 209 7.34 -21.92 -5.78
C ARG A 209 8.68 -21.91 -5.04
N GLY A 210 8.76 -21.28 -3.88
CA GLY A 210 10.02 -21.03 -3.19
C GLY A 210 10.98 -20.15 -4.01
N TRP A 211 12.22 -20.06 -3.56
CA TRP A 211 13.32 -19.55 -4.38
C TRP A 211 13.82 -20.62 -5.37
N PRO A 212 14.45 -20.21 -6.49
CA PRO A 212 15.10 -21.17 -7.38
C PRO A 212 16.25 -21.86 -6.63
N ALA A 213 16.60 -23.08 -7.06
CA ALA A 213 17.71 -23.84 -6.46
C ALA A 213 19.06 -23.09 -6.55
N THR A 214 19.22 -22.27 -7.57
CA THR A 214 20.39 -21.41 -7.80
C THR A 214 19.94 -20.05 -8.30
N ILE A 215 20.56 -18.98 -7.81
CA ILE A 215 20.39 -17.61 -8.32
C ILE A 215 21.68 -17.25 -9.07
N ALA A 216 21.59 -17.07 -10.38
CA ALA A 216 22.75 -16.72 -11.19
C ALA A 216 23.09 -15.22 -11.07
N PRO A 217 24.33 -14.78 -11.36
CA PRO A 217 24.68 -13.36 -11.37
C PRO A 217 23.76 -12.50 -12.25
N GLU A 218 23.24 -13.06 -13.35
CA GLU A 218 22.33 -12.38 -14.28
C GLU A 218 20.93 -12.14 -13.68
N ASP A 219 20.48 -13.03 -12.79
CA ASP A 219 19.23 -12.86 -12.03
C ASP A 219 19.32 -11.68 -11.05
N LEU A 220 20.55 -11.36 -10.63
CA LEU A 220 20.88 -10.22 -9.77
C LEU A 220 21.16 -8.94 -10.57
N SER A 221 21.10 -8.95 -11.90
CA SER A 221 21.20 -7.71 -12.68
C SER A 221 20.07 -6.75 -12.32
N LEU A 222 20.40 -5.47 -12.16
CA LEU A 222 19.41 -4.45 -11.81
C LEU A 222 18.49 -4.21 -13.01
N ARG A 223 17.19 -4.34 -12.76
CA ARG A 223 16.13 -4.04 -13.71
C ARG A 223 15.39 -2.82 -13.20
N PHE A 224 15.28 -1.79 -14.04
CA PHE A 224 14.60 -0.54 -13.69
C PHE A 224 13.41 -0.34 -14.62
N LYS A 225 12.27 0.03 -14.04
CA LYS A 225 11.19 0.67 -14.76
C LYS A 225 11.67 2.05 -15.20
N GLY A 226 11.70 2.28 -16.52
CA GLY A 226 12.29 3.46 -17.12
C GLY A 226 11.57 4.78 -16.77
N GLY A 227 12.30 5.89 -16.84
CA GLY A 227 11.80 7.25 -16.69
C GLY A 227 11.90 7.84 -15.26
N PRO A 228 12.20 9.15 -15.10
CA PRO A 228 12.14 9.83 -13.81
C PRO A 228 10.73 9.86 -13.20
N GLY A 229 10.61 9.60 -11.90
CA GLY A 229 9.35 9.75 -11.14
C GLY A 229 8.25 8.75 -11.50
N ALA A 230 8.57 7.66 -12.21
CA ALA A 230 7.59 6.70 -12.72
C ALA A 230 7.23 5.58 -11.70
N ASN A 231 7.78 5.62 -10.49
CA ASN A 231 7.90 4.46 -9.61
C ASN A 231 7.57 4.81 -8.17
N THR A 232 6.77 3.99 -7.51
CA THR A 232 6.33 4.20 -6.12
C THR A 232 5.71 2.94 -5.53
N THR A 233 6.12 2.49 -4.35
CA THR A 233 5.36 1.51 -3.56
C THR A 233 4.80 2.17 -2.31
N ILE A 234 3.48 2.25 -2.21
CA ILE A 234 2.79 2.90 -1.09
C ILE A 234 2.02 1.87 -0.28
N ALA A 235 2.19 1.89 1.04
CA ALA A 235 1.64 0.87 1.91
C ALA A 235 1.11 1.42 3.23
N LEU A 236 0.22 0.65 3.83
CA LEU A 236 -0.21 0.75 5.22
C LEU A 236 0.08 -0.58 5.91
N VAL A 237 0.78 -0.55 7.04
CA VAL A 237 0.78 -1.63 8.03
C VAL A 237 -0.10 -1.23 9.22
N ALA A 238 -0.96 -2.13 9.67
CA ALA A 238 -1.84 -1.89 10.81
C ALA A 238 -1.66 -2.99 11.87
N THR A 239 -1.92 -2.65 13.12
CA THR A 239 -1.98 -3.62 14.22
C THR A 239 -3.12 -3.31 15.18
N ASP A 240 -3.60 -4.33 15.88
CA ASP A 240 -4.56 -4.15 16.97
C ASP A 240 -3.88 -3.81 18.31
N ALA A 241 -2.55 -3.81 18.38
CA ALA A 241 -1.79 -3.38 19.56
C ALA A 241 -2.12 -1.93 19.97
N VAL A 242 -1.96 -1.61 21.26
CA VAL A 242 -1.84 -0.21 21.70
C VAL A 242 -0.41 0.25 21.47
N LEU A 243 -0.21 1.23 20.59
CA LEU A 243 1.09 1.83 20.32
C LEU A 243 1.05 3.33 20.57
N THR A 244 2.17 3.90 21.01
CA THR A 244 2.40 5.34 20.90
C THR A 244 2.73 5.71 19.46
N LYS A 245 2.62 7.01 19.12
CA LYS A 245 2.99 7.51 17.79
C LYS A 245 4.46 7.25 17.43
N ALA A 246 5.36 7.29 18.41
CA ALA A 246 6.77 6.94 18.23
C ALA A 246 6.97 5.44 17.94
N GLN A 247 6.20 4.56 18.58
CA GLN A 247 6.22 3.12 18.29
C GLN A 247 5.61 2.82 16.92
N ALA A 248 4.54 3.51 16.53
CA ALA A 248 4.00 3.45 15.17
C ALA A 248 5.03 3.91 14.12
N LYS A 249 5.77 5.01 14.38
CA LYS A 249 6.88 5.47 13.52
C LYS A 249 7.96 4.39 13.38
N ARG A 250 8.32 3.72 14.48
CA ARG A 250 9.27 2.60 14.46
C ARG A 250 8.74 1.44 13.61
N MET A 251 7.47 1.07 13.76
CA MET A 251 6.84 0.02 12.97
C MET A 251 6.82 0.37 11.47
N ALA A 252 6.49 1.62 11.11
CA ALA A 252 6.56 2.08 9.72
C ALA A 252 7.98 1.94 9.14
N LEU A 253 9.00 2.38 9.89
CA LEU A 253 10.41 2.24 9.48
C LEU A 253 10.80 0.77 9.27
N CYS A 254 10.50 -0.11 10.21
CA CYS A 254 10.84 -1.52 10.09
C CYS A 254 10.07 -2.22 8.96
N ALA A 255 8.82 -1.80 8.69
CA ALA A 255 8.04 -2.36 7.60
C ALA A 255 8.70 -2.15 6.23
N HIS A 256 9.51 -1.10 6.03
CA HIS A 256 10.30 -0.93 4.81
C HIS A 256 11.27 -2.11 4.54
N ASP A 257 11.72 -2.83 5.57
CA ASP A 257 12.49 -4.07 5.38
C ASP A 257 11.69 -5.10 4.57
N GLY A 258 10.36 -5.13 4.73
CA GLY A 258 9.45 -5.94 3.94
C GLY A 258 9.45 -5.58 2.46
N LEU A 259 9.55 -4.28 2.14
CA LEU A 259 9.71 -3.82 0.76
C LEU A 259 11.07 -4.28 0.21
N ALA A 260 12.16 -4.11 0.97
CA ALA A 260 13.50 -4.55 0.57
C ALA A 260 13.62 -6.08 0.40
N ARG A 261 12.84 -6.87 1.15
CA ARG A 261 12.76 -8.34 1.04
C ARG A 261 11.95 -8.82 -0.16
N SER A 262 11.12 -7.95 -0.76
CA SER A 262 10.17 -8.34 -1.79
C SER A 262 10.35 -7.62 -3.13
N LEU A 263 11.16 -6.55 -3.16
CA LEU A 263 11.43 -5.74 -4.35
C LEU A 263 12.92 -5.50 -4.51
N ARG A 264 13.40 -5.56 -5.75
CA ARG A 264 14.80 -5.26 -6.08
C ARG A 264 14.95 -4.53 -7.42
N PRO A 265 15.57 -3.33 -7.46
CA PRO A 265 15.86 -2.45 -6.31
C PRO A 265 14.58 -1.79 -5.74
N VAL A 266 14.72 -1.10 -4.61
CA VAL A 266 13.68 -0.33 -3.91
C VAL A 266 14.31 0.95 -3.34
N HIS A 267 13.51 1.96 -2.96
CA HIS A 267 13.99 3.22 -2.35
C HIS A 267 14.96 4.01 -3.24
N ALA A 268 14.82 3.87 -4.56
CA ALA A 268 15.67 4.60 -5.50
C ALA A 268 15.41 6.13 -5.40
N PRO A 269 16.35 6.98 -5.86
CA PRO A 269 16.20 8.44 -5.78
C PRO A 269 14.95 9.03 -6.45
N LEU A 270 14.36 8.29 -7.38
CA LEU A 270 13.15 8.67 -8.13
C LEU A 270 11.96 7.77 -7.80
N ASP A 271 12.08 6.98 -6.73
CA ASP A 271 11.02 6.16 -6.18
C ASP A 271 10.28 6.93 -5.09
N GLY A 272 8.97 6.76 -4.98
CA GLY A 272 8.13 7.49 -4.02
C GLY A 272 7.73 6.66 -2.80
N ASP A 273 8.52 5.67 -2.40
CA ASP A 273 8.11 4.70 -1.38
C ASP A 273 7.73 5.32 -0.02
N VAL A 274 6.52 5.00 0.44
CA VAL A 274 5.94 5.45 1.72
C VAL A 274 5.25 4.29 2.41
N VAL A 275 5.56 4.09 3.70
CA VAL A 275 4.82 3.16 4.55
C VAL A 275 4.18 3.93 5.71
N PHE A 276 2.85 3.88 5.77
CA PHE A 276 2.07 4.28 6.94
C PHE A 276 2.02 3.14 7.96
N ALA A 277 1.98 3.47 9.23
CA ALA A 277 1.73 2.54 10.32
C ALA A 277 0.55 3.02 11.15
N ALA A 278 -0.43 2.15 11.44
CA ALA A 278 -1.58 2.45 12.27
C ALA A 278 -1.79 1.42 13.40
N ALA A 279 -2.31 1.88 14.53
CA ALA A 279 -2.61 1.05 15.69
C ALA A 279 -4.04 1.30 16.16
N THR A 280 -4.91 0.28 16.10
CA THR A 280 -6.35 0.41 16.42
C THR A 280 -6.67 0.24 17.91
N GLY A 281 -5.70 -0.21 18.70
CA GLY A 281 -5.79 -0.28 20.17
C GLY A 281 -6.88 -1.23 20.69
N HIS A 282 -7.08 -2.36 20.03
CA HIS A 282 -8.04 -3.39 20.45
C HIS A 282 -7.42 -4.54 21.25
N SER A 283 -6.09 -4.58 21.36
CA SER A 283 -5.32 -5.59 22.09
C SER A 283 -4.40 -4.93 23.13
N GLY A 284 -3.49 -5.68 23.74
CA GLY A 284 -2.51 -5.14 24.68
C GLY A 284 -1.37 -4.36 24.01
N ALA A 285 -0.73 -3.47 24.77
CA ALA A 285 0.53 -2.84 24.39
C ALA A 285 1.66 -3.89 24.36
N PRO A 286 2.71 -3.73 23.52
CA PRO A 286 3.93 -4.53 23.65
C PRO A 286 4.51 -4.32 25.07
N SER A 287 4.86 -5.42 25.74
CA SER A 287 5.32 -5.40 27.13
C SER A 287 6.68 -4.70 27.32
N ASP A 288 7.52 -4.74 26.29
CA ASP A 288 8.87 -4.20 26.28
C ASP A 288 9.36 -3.96 24.83
N ALA A 289 10.65 -3.63 24.69
CA ALA A 289 11.28 -3.41 23.40
C ALA A 289 11.41 -4.68 22.54
N TYR A 290 11.49 -5.87 23.14
CA TYR A 290 11.54 -7.14 22.41
C TYR A 290 10.17 -7.45 21.82
N ALA A 291 9.10 -7.28 22.59
CA ALA A 291 7.73 -7.41 22.09
C ALA A 291 7.42 -6.42 20.96
N LEU A 292 7.91 -5.18 21.06
CA LEU A 292 7.80 -4.22 19.96
C LEU A 292 8.60 -4.67 18.73
N THR A 293 9.77 -5.27 18.93
CA THR A 293 10.61 -5.81 17.84
C THR A 293 9.90 -6.95 17.11
N GLU A 294 9.23 -7.85 17.82
CA GLU A 294 8.40 -8.92 17.24
C GLU A 294 7.26 -8.36 16.37
N LEU A 295 6.58 -7.30 16.83
CA LEU A 295 5.56 -6.60 16.03
C LEU A 295 6.17 -5.98 14.77
N CYS A 296 7.32 -5.34 14.89
CA CYS A 296 8.02 -4.71 13.76
C CYS A 296 8.49 -5.74 12.73
N ALA A 297 9.02 -6.88 13.18
CA ALA A 297 9.42 -7.99 12.31
C ALA A 297 8.21 -8.59 11.59
N THR A 298 7.12 -8.83 12.32
CA THR A 298 5.86 -9.31 11.74
C THR A 298 5.34 -8.33 10.68
N ALA A 299 5.40 -7.01 10.94
CA ALA A 299 5.00 -5.97 9.98
C ALA A 299 5.80 -6.03 8.68
N ALA A 300 7.13 -6.21 8.77
CA ALA A 300 7.98 -6.39 7.60
C ALA A 300 7.62 -7.66 6.81
N ASP A 301 7.41 -8.79 7.49
CA ASP A 301 7.09 -10.06 6.84
C ASP A 301 5.73 -10.03 6.15
N VAL A 302 4.69 -9.47 6.80
CA VAL A 302 3.38 -9.33 6.16
C VAL A 302 3.41 -8.36 4.98
N LEU A 303 4.25 -7.30 5.04
CA LEU A 303 4.38 -6.39 3.90
C LEU A 303 5.10 -7.07 2.73
N ALA A 304 6.16 -7.86 2.98
CA ALA A 304 6.82 -8.64 1.93
C ALA A 304 5.86 -9.60 1.23
N ARG A 305 5.03 -10.31 2.01
CA ARG A 305 3.97 -11.19 1.50
C ARG A 305 2.92 -10.43 0.69
N ALA A 306 2.45 -9.28 1.21
CA ALA A 306 1.46 -8.45 0.53
C ALA A 306 1.97 -7.98 -0.84
N VAL A 307 3.25 -7.61 -0.96
CA VAL A 307 3.86 -7.22 -2.25
C VAL A 307 3.79 -8.36 -3.27
N ALA A 308 4.20 -9.58 -2.90
CA ALA A 308 4.15 -10.73 -3.81
C ALA A 308 2.71 -11.07 -4.21
N ARG A 309 1.77 -11.04 -3.26
CA ARG A 309 0.34 -11.25 -3.53
C ARG A 309 -0.26 -10.20 -4.45
N ALA A 310 0.19 -8.95 -4.38
CA ALA A 310 -0.23 -7.87 -5.28
C ALA A 310 0.07 -8.23 -6.74
N VAL A 311 1.31 -8.64 -7.02
CA VAL A 311 1.79 -8.98 -8.37
C VAL A 311 1.20 -10.31 -8.85
N TYR A 312 1.12 -11.30 -7.96
CA TYR A 312 0.56 -12.62 -8.28
C TYR A 312 -0.93 -12.56 -8.62
N SER A 313 -1.70 -11.71 -7.93
CA SER A 313 -3.15 -11.58 -8.12
C SER A 313 -3.54 -10.65 -9.27
N ALA A 314 -2.58 -9.91 -9.82
CA ALA A 314 -2.84 -8.93 -10.86
C ALA A 314 -3.22 -9.56 -12.20
N THR A 315 -3.95 -8.78 -13.01
CA THR A 315 -4.34 -9.12 -14.38
C THR A 315 -3.87 -8.01 -15.31
N ALA A 316 -3.37 -8.36 -16.49
CA ALA A 316 -2.98 -7.36 -17.47
C ALA A 316 -4.17 -6.48 -17.86
N LEU A 317 -3.93 -5.19 -18.04
CA LEU A 317 -4.95 -4.27 -18.53
C LEU A 317 -5.12 -4.44 -20.05
N PRO A 318 -6.30 -4.16 -20.62
CA PRO A 318 -6.57 -4.36 -22.05
C PRO A 318 -6.00 -3.21 -22.91
N PHE A 319 -4.74 -2.83 -22.68
CA PHE A 319 -4.05 -1.80 -23.46
C PHE A 319 -2.84 -2.39 -24.20
N PRO A 320 -2.52 -1.94 -25.42
CA PRO A 320 -1.38 -2.46 -26.19
C PRO A 320 -0.03 -2.37 -25.45
N SER A 321 0.15 -1.36 -24.61
CA SER A 321 1.37 -1.13 -23.83
C SER A 321 1.35 -1.75 -22.41
N ALA A 322 0.28 -2.47 -22.05
CA ALA A 322 0.13 -3.03 -20.71
C ALA A 322 1.24 -4.04 -20.41
N LYS A 323 1.78 -3.99 -19.20
CA LYS A 323 2.68 -5.04 -18.71
C LYS A 323 1.89 -6.34 -18.54
N PRO A 324 2.47 -7.49 -18.90
CA PRO A 324 1.82 -8.78 -18.67
C PRO A 324 1.68 -9.06 -17.17
N ALA A 325 0.62 -9.74 -16.77
CA ALA A 325 0.52 -10.29 -15.43
C ALA A 325 1.51 -11.43 -15.23
N TRP A 326 1.80 -11.74 -13.97
CA TRP A 326 2.63 -12.90 -13.63
C TRP A 326 2.04 -14.20 -14.22
N ARG A 327 0.71 -14.35 -14.18
CA ARG A 327 0.01 -15.53 -14.72
C ARG A 327 0.10 -15.62 -16.25
N ASP A 328 0.17 -14.50 -16.97
CA ASP A 328 0.30 -14.52 -18.43
C ASP A 328 1.66 -15.09 -18.87
N ARG A 329 2.69 -14.94 -18.02
CA ARG A 329 4.04 -15.46 -18.28
C ARG A 329 4.29 -16.84 -17.70
N PHE A 330 3.71 -17.12 -16.54
CA PHE A 330 4.12 -18.25 -15.68
C PHE A 330 2.95 -19.08 -15.12
N GLY A 331 1.71 -18.67 -15.42
CA GLY A 331 0.52 -19.46 -15.16
C GLY A 331 0.51 -20.67 -16.10
N SER A 332 0.15 -21.82 -15.54
CA SER A 332 -0.19 -23.03 -16.30
C SER A 332 -1.61 -22.97 -16.81
#